data_AF-A0A9P7JWX8-F1
#
_entry.id   AF-A0A9P7JWX8-F1
#
_cell.length_a   1.000
_cell.length_b   1.000
_cell.length_c   1.000
_cell.angle_alpha   90.00
_cell.angle_beta   90.00
_cell.angle_gamma   90.00
#
_symmetry.space_group_name_H-M   'P 1'
#
loop_
_entity.id
_entity.type
_entity.pdbx_description
1 polymer ?
#
loop_
_entity_poly.entity_id
_entity_poly.type
_entity_poly.pdbx_seq_one_letter_code
_entity_poly.pdbx_strand_id
1 'polypeptide(L)'
;MANNVDATAPVTSIPPGNSGLSADLKSTPHAVTVVSGHIDILSVKKAVGIDHTDNRVIRIIVLRKLDPITTLSDKEFLLAWWEVVKCHRALWKRGVHHRNVNPSNIMGYSFGGRFISVLNDFDLSSIKQDHPRGFERTGTVPFMSLDLLTPEATADEVEHVYRHDVESLIWVLIWVSLRYEDGKLLSKDRPLDEWLMSNAVGCAKKKVCFMFKGIGSKNLRTPISHSVSWEVAKKCLAMVYKHGGPLRPASTNDEEVFQTWLQYHVPKDVIQANLLSGQ
;
A
#
# COMPACT_ATOMS: atom_id res chain seq x y z
N MET A 1 55.87 13.70 58.23
CA MET A 1 56.76 12.68 57.65
C MET A 1 55.97 12.00 56.53
N ALA A 2 56.19 12.16 55.24
CA ALA A 2 57.10 12.93 54.38
C ALA A 2 56.22 13.38 53.17
N ASN A 3 56.14 14.67 52.84
CA ASN A 3 56.96 15.38 51.85
C ASN A 3 56.92 14.72 50.45
N ASN A 4 56.14 15.31 49.52
CA ASN A 4 56.58 16.27 48.47
C ASN A 4 57.08 15.52 47.22
N VAL A 5 56.82 15.92 45.98
CA VAL A 5 56.87 17.29 45.43
C VAL A 5 56.14 17.37 44.07
N ASP A 6 55.43 18.48 43.89
CA ASP A 6 55.42 19.41 42.73
C ASP A 6 54.98 18.97 41.31
N ALA A 7 54.38 19.82 40.46
CA ALA A 7 54.28 21.28 40.51
C ALA A 7 53.19 21.84 39.55
N THR A 8 52.71 23.04 39.88
CA THR A 8 52.26 24.18 39.01
C THR A 8 51.01 24.01 38.12
N ALA A 9 49.84 24.59 38.44
CA ALA A 9 49.38 26.00 38.28
C ALA A 9 48.92 26.36 36.83
N PRO A 10 48.08 27.41 36.59
CA PRO A 10 46.89 27.91 37.30
C PRO A 10 45.66 28.14 36.37
N VAL A 11 44.48 28.34 37.00
CA VAL A 11 43.31 29.19 36.63
C VAL A 11 42.99 29.45 35.15
N THR A 12 41.76 29.14 34.71
CA THR A 12 40.83 30.11 34.07
C THR A 12 39.49 29.47 33.69
N SER A 13 38.41 30.17 34.06
CA SER A 13 37.02 29.99 33.62
C SER A 13 36.87 30.26 32.12
N ILE A 14 36.21 29.35 31.40
CA ILE A 14 35.87 29.47 29.97
C ILE A 14 34.40 29.01 29.76
N PRO A 15 33.65 29.63 28.81
CA PRO A 15 32.21 29.93 28.87
C PRO A 15 31.27 28.82 28.32
N PRO A 16 29.92 29.00 28.38
CA PRO A 16 28.99 28.06 27.76
C PRO A 16 29.13 28.08 26.24
N GLY A 17 29.49 26.93 25.67
CA GLY A 17 29.67 26.74 24.24
C GLY A 17 28.34 26.60 23.49
N ASN A 18 28.20 27.43 22.47
CA ASN A 18 27.29 27.33 21.34
C ASN A 18 26.87 25.90 20.95
N SER A 19 25.57 25.60 21.03
CA SER A 19 24.96 24.58 20.18
C SER A 19 24.44 25.24 18.89
N GLY A 20 25.36 25.51 17.97
CA GLY A 20 25.02 25.74 16.56
C GLY A 20 24.63 24.41 15.93
N LEU A 21 23.33 24.10 15.89
CA LEU A 21 22.79 23.00 15.08
C LEU A 21 22.48 23.53 13.68
N SER A 22 23.46 23.37 12.79
CA SER A 22 23.24 23.29 11.34
C SER A 22 23.98 22.06 10.85
N ALA A 23 23.22 21.04 10.43
CA ALA A 23 23.53 20.19 9.28
C ALA A 23 22.53 19.02 9.19
N ASP A 24 21.82 18.98 8.06
CA ASP A 24 21.51 17.77 7.31
C ASP A 24 20.71 16.64 7.98
N LEU A 25 19.39 16.82 8.04
CA LEU A 25 18.45 15.70 8.01
C LEU A 25 18.34 15.16 6.57
N LYS A 26 19.37 14.45 6.10
CA LYS A 26 19.26 13.65 4.87
C LYS A 26 18.38 12.44 5.16
N SER A 27 17.14 12.50 4.68
CA SER A 27 16.16 11.41 4.73
C SER A 27 16.67 10.19 3.96
N THR A 28 17.26 9.27 4.67
CA THR A 28 17.43 7.88 4.25
C THR A 28 16.19 7.11 4.72
N PRO A 29 15.44 6.40 3.85
CA PRO A 29 14.44 5.47 4.34
C PRO A 29 15.18 4.26 4.88
N HIS A 30 15.54 4.31 6.16
CA HIS A 30 15.90 3.11 6.89
C HIS A 30 14.64 2.24 6.89
N ALA A 31 14.70 1.15 6.12
CA ALA A 31 13.77 0.04 6.29
C ALA A 31 13.76 -0.29 7.79
N VAL A 32 12.58 -0.23 8.40
CA VAL A 32 12.41 -0.67 9.77
C VAL A 32 12.74 -2.16 9.79
N THR A 33 13.95 -2.48 10.24
CA THR A 33 14.22 -3.80 10.79
C THR A 33 13.33 -3.91 12.02
N VAL A 34 12.25 -4.69 11.94
CA VAL A 34 11.67 -5.25 13.15
C VAL A 34 12.71 -6.21 13.70
N VAL A 35 13.61 -5.68 14.52
CA VAL A 35 14.34 -6.50 15.48
C VAL A 35 13.25 -6.97 16.43
N SER A 36 12.74 -8.17 16.22
CA SER A 36 11.98 -8.88 17.24
C SER A 36 12.96 -9.27 18.35
N GLY A 37 13.41 -8.27 19.10
CA GLY A 37 14.10 -8.45 20.36
C GLY A 37 13.03 -8.70 21.40
N HIS A 38 12.99 -9.91 21.95
CA HIS A 38 12.36 -10.10 23.25
C HIS A 38 13.12 -9.28 24.26
N ILE A 39 12.58 -8.12 24.63
CA ILE A 39 12.86 -7.58 25.95
C ILE A 39 12.22 -8.58 26.91
N ASP A 40 13.05 -9.35 27.60
CA ASP A 40 12.60 -10.26 28.63
C ASP A 40 11.96 -9.44 29.76
N ILE A 41 10.63 -9.45 29.79
CA ILE A 41 9.83 -8.73 30.78
C ILE A 41 10.08 -9.29 32.18
N LEU A 42 10.65 -10.50 32.33
CA LEU A 42 11.08 -11.04 33.62
C LEU A 42 12.27 -10.27 34.18
N SER A 43 13.25 -9.90 33.34
CA SER A 43 14.38 -9.08 33.75
C SER A 43 13.95 -7.67 34.18
N VAL A 44 12.93 -7.10 33.52
CA VAL A 44 12.30 -5.82 33.94
C VAL A 44 11.50 -6.00 35.23
N LYS A 45 10.62 -7.00 35.33
CA LYS A 45 9.80 -7.25 36.52
C LYS A 45 10.63 -7.61 37.76
N LYS A 46 11.77 -8.27 37.57
CA LYS A 46 12.76 -8.54 38.63
C LYS A 46 13.48 -7.27 39.09
N ALA A 47 13.67 -6.30 38.20
CA ALA A 47 14.16 -4.96 38.54
C ALA A 47 13.10 -4.08 39.24
N VAL A 48 11.80 -4.35 39.05
CA VAL A 48 10.69 -3.59 39.68
C VAL A 48 9.97 -4.36 40.82
N GLY A 49 10.43 -5.55 41.19
CA GLY A 49 9.97 -6.27 42.40
C GLY A 49 8.55 -6.84 42.38
N ILE A 50 8.02 -7.23 41.22
CA ILE A 50 6.63 -7.77 41.09
C ILE A 50 6.65 -9.30 41.02
N ASP A 51 6.06 -9.97 42.01
CA ASP A 51 5.99 -11.44 42.13
C ASP A 51 4.84 -12.09 41.34
N HIS A 52 5.00 -13.37 41.04
CA HIS A 52 4.37 -14.22 40.03
C HIS A 52 2.85 -14.43 40.14
N THR A 53 2.16 -14.46 38.98
CA THR A 53 1.36 -15.60 38.46
C THR A 53 0.57 -15.18 37.22
N ASP A 54 1.13 -15.37 36.02
CA ASP A 54 0.36 -15.47 34.77
C ASP A 54 1.26 -16.08 33.68
N ASN A 55 0.96 -17.30 33.25
CA ASN A 55 1.84 -18.08 32.38
C ASN A 55 1.70 -17.61 30.92
N ARG A 56 2.25 -16.43 30.62
CA ARG A 56 2.21 -15.84 29.27
C ARG A 56 3.27 -16.49 28.38
N VAL A 57 2.82 -17.44 27.57
CA VAL A 57 3.63 -18.06 26.51
C VAL A 57 3.94 -17.01 25.44
N ILE A 58 5.21 -16.68 25.30
CA ILE A 58 5.70 -15.88 24.18
C ILE A 58 5.59 -16.72 22.91
N ARG A 59 4.79 -16.27 21.95
CA ARG A 59 4.70 -16.87 20.62
C ARG A 59 5.44 -15.96 19.64
N ILE A 60 6.51 -16.49 19.05
CA ILE A 60 7.27 -15.81 18.00
C ILE A 60 6.77 -16.35 16.66
N ILE A 61 6.23 -15.49 15.82
CA ILE A 61 5.89 -15.84 14.45
C ILE A 61 7.07 -15.39 13.58
N VAL A 62 7.82 -16.34 13.04
CA VAL A 62 8.88 -16.07 12.06
C VAL A 62 8.26 -16.07 10.67
N LEU A 63 8.17 -14.90 10.05
CA LEU A 63 7.65 -14.73 8.70
C LEU A 63 8.77 -14.41 7.73
N ARG A 64 8.59 -14.81 6.47
CA ARG A 64 9.44 -14.34 5.38
C ARG A 64 9.28 -12.82 5.24
N LYS A 65 10.39 -12.11 5.07
CA LYS A 65 10.36 -10.69 4.70
C LYS A 65 9.66 -10.53 3.34
N LEU A 66 8.66 -9.67 3.29
CA LEU A 66 7.98 -9.29 2.06
C LEU A 66 8.41 -7.88 1.66
N ASP A 67 8.59 -7.68 0.35
CA ASP A 67 8.85 -6.36 -0.24
C ASP A 67 7.57 -5.83 -0.91
N PRO A 68 7.30 -4.52 -0.86
CA PRO A 68 6.08 -3.95 -1.42
C PRO A 68 6.11 -3.97 -2.94
N ILE A 69 4.95 -4.09 -3.58
CA ILE A 69 4.85 -4.13 -5.05
C ILE A 69 5.46 -2.89 -5.73
N THR A 70 5.56 -1.79 -4.99
CA THR A 70 6.15 -0.52 -5.43
C THR A 70 7.65 -0.58 -5.69
N THR A 71 8.34 -1.66 -5.29
CA THR A 71 9.76 -1.88 -5.63
C THR A 71 9.96 -2.44 -7.03
N LEU A 72 8.89 -2.85 -7.71
CA LEU A 72 8.95 -3.45 -9.05
C LEU A 72 8.78 -2.38 -10.13
N SER A 73 9.25 -2.71 -11.34
CA SER A 73 9.11 -1.87 -12.52
C SER A 73 8.53 -2.62 -13.72
N ASP A 74 7.84 -1.85 -14.56
CA ASP A 74 7.22 -2.20 -15.83
C ASP A 74 6.59 -3.59 -15.88
N LYS A 75 7.22 -4.54 -16.58
CA LYS A 75 6.68 -5.88 -16.79
C LYS A 75 6.61 -6.70 -15.51
N GLU A 76 7.60 -6.60 -14.62
CA GLU A 76 7.58 -7.31 -13.33
C GLU A 76 6.45 -6.80 -12.44
N PHE A 77 6.27 -5.48 -12.41
CA PHE A 77 5.16 -4.84 -11.72
C PHE A 77 3.81 -5.31 -12.27
N LEU A 78 3.63 -5.29 -13.60
CA LEU A 78 2.38 -5.69 -14.24
C LEU A 78 2.05 -7.18 -14.00
N LEU A 79 3.06 -8.04 -14.03
CA LEU A 79 2.93 -9.47 -13.69
C LEU A 79 2.46 -9.64 -12.25
N ALA A 80 3.13 -9.01 -11.28
CA ALA A 80 2.77 -9.08 -9.86
C ALA A 80 1.35 -8.52 -9.59
N TRP A 81 0.99 -7.41 -10.22
CA TRP A 81 -0.34 -6.85 -10.12
C TRP A 81 -1.39 -7.82 -10.70
N TRP A 82 -1.12 -8.45 -11.84
CA TRP A 82 -2.04 -9.41 -12.46
C TRP A 82 -2.19 -10.70 -11.65
N GLU A 83 -1.12 -11.17 -11.00
CA GLU A 83 -1.18 -12.28 -10.05
C GLU A 83 -2.12 -11.96 -8.87
N VAL A 84 -2.03 -10.74 -8.31
CA VAL A 84 -2.91 -10.28 -7.23
C VAL A 84 -4.36 -10.18 -7.71
N VAL A 85 -4.61 -9.68 -8.92
CA VAL A 85 -5.94 -9.65 -9.53
C VAL A 85 -6.53 -11.07 -9.61
N LYS A 86 -5.74 -12.07 -10.03
CA LYS A 86 -6.19 -13.48 -10.08
C LYS A 86 -6.47 -14.04 -8.68
N CYS A 87 -5.59 -13.78 -7.71
CA CYS A 87 -5.74 -14.20 -6.32
C CYS A 87 -7.00 -13.60 -5.69
N HIS A 88 -7.18 -12.29 -5.83
CA HIS A 88 -8.35 -11.54 -5.36
C HIS A 88 -9.64 -12.10 -5.94
N ARG A 89 -9.73 -12.30 -7.26
CA ARG A 89 -10.91 -12.93 -7.90
C ARG A 89 -11.19 -14.32 -7.34
N ALA A 90 -10.16 -15.11 -7.08
CA ALA A 90 -10.31 -16.46 -6.54
C ALA A 90 -10.79 -16.45 -5.07
N LEU A 91 -10.40 -15.46 -4.28
CA LEU A 91 -10.88 -15.24 -2.91
C LEU A 91 -12.33 -14.74 -2.91
N TRP A 92 -12.63 -13.76 -3.78
CA TRP A 92 -13.97 -13.20 -3.94
C TRP A 92 -15.00 -14.28 -4.27
N LYS A 93 -14.69 -15.16 -5.24
CA LYS A 93 -15.56 -16.29 -5.61
C LYS A 93 -15.79 -17.29 -4.46
N ARG A 94 -14.91 -17.31 -3.46
CA ARG A 94 -15.05 -18.11 -2.23
C ARG A 94 -15.72 -17.33 -1.08
N GLY A 95 -16.19 -16.12 -1.35
CA GLY A 95 -16.87 -15.26 -0.38
C GLY A 95 -15.93 -14.54 0.59
N VAL A 96 -14.63 -14.46 0.28
CA VAL A 96 -13.66 -13.68 1.05
C VAL A 96 -13.44 -12.34 0.33
N HIS A 97 -13.97 -11.27 0.89
CA HIS A 97 -13.93 -9.93 0.28
C HIS A 97 -12.88 -9.08 1.00
N HIS A 98 -11.90 -8.54 0.27
CA HIS A 98 -10.73 -7.87 0.85
C HIS A 98 -11.04 -6.45 1.34
N ARG A 99 -11.72 -5.64 0.52
CA ARG A 99 -12.24 -4.29 0.82
C ARG A 99 -11.22 -3.18 1.07
N ASN A 100 -9.98 -3.50 1.42
CA ASN A 100 -8.90 -2.53 1.57
C ASN A 100 -7.75 -2.76 0.58
N VAL A 101 -8.06 -2.84 -0.71
CA VAL A 101 -7.01 -2.95 -1.73
C VAL A 101 -6.29 -1.62 -1.88
N ASN A 102 -4.98 -1.61 -1.61
CA ASN A 102 -4.10 -0.46 -1.77
C ASN A 102 -2.64 -0.94 -2.02
N PRO A 103 -1.71 -0.08 -2.46
CA PRO A 103 -0.36 -0.51 -2.83
C PRO A 103 0.46 -1.06 -1.66
N SER A 104 0.25 -0.61 -0.42
CA SER A 104 0.96 -1.13 0.76
C SER A 104 0.51 -2.54 1.14
N ASN A 105 -0.71 -2.92 0.77
CA ASN A 105 -1.27 -4.24 1.04
C ASN A 105 -0.92 -5.25 -0.06
N ILE A 106 -0.28 -4.82 -1.14
CA ILE A 106 0.26 -5.71 -2.16
C ILE A 106 1.76 -5.83 -1.97
N MET A 107 2.19 -7.01 -1.55
CA MET A 107 3.58 -7.31 -1.24
C MET A 107 4.02 -8.56 -2.01
N GLY A 108 5.23 -9.02 -1.77
CA GLY A 108 5.69 -10.29 -2.30
C GLY A 108 7.12 -10.59 -1.93
N TYR A 109 7.66 -11.64 -2.52
CA TYR A 109 9.05 -12.04 -2.31
C TYR A 109 9.61 -12.66 -3.57
N SER A 110 10.92 -12.49 -3.77
CA SER A 110 11.62 -13.14 -4.88
C SER A 110 11.97 -14.58 -4.53
N PHE A 111 11.61 -15.50 -5.42
CA PHE A 111 11.95 -16.91 -5.34
C PHE A 111 12.15 -17.48 -6.75
N GLY A 112 13.28 -18.16 -6.97
CA GLY A 112 13.60 -18.75 -8.27
C GLY A 112 13.69 -17.72 -9.41
N GLY A 113 14.20 -16.51 -9.14
CA GLY A 113 14.29 -15.43 -10.12
C GLY A 113 12.95 -14.77 -10.48
N ARG A 114 11.87 -15.06 -9.73
CA ARG A 114 10.54 -14.48 -9.94
C ARG A 114 10.04 -13.81 -8.68
N PHE A 115 9.36 -12.68 -8.82
CA PHE A 115 8.62 -12.07 -7.72
C PHE A 115 7.26 -12.76 -7.56
N ILE A 116 6.98 -13.31 -6.38
CA ILE A 116 5.71 -13.95 -6.04
C ILE A 116 4.89 -12.94 -5.23
N SER A 117 3.81 -12.47 -5.82
CA SER A 117 2.94 -11.47 -5.18
C SER A 117 1.95 -12.08 -4.18
N VAL A 118 1.64 -11.30 -3.15
CA VAL A 118 0.73 -11.64 -2.05
C VAL A 118 -0.12 -10.42 -1.75
N LEU A 119 -1.43 -10.63 -1.66
CA LEU A 119 -2.37 -9.65 -1.09
C LEU A 119 -2.42 -9.88 0.42
N ASN A 120 -2.07 -8.87 1.21
CA ASN A 120 -1.97 -8.91 2.67
C ASN A 120 -3.02 -7.99 3.32
N ASP A 121 -3.13 -8.02 4.65
CA ASP A 121 -3.99 -7.16 5.46
C ASP A 121 -5.49 -7.43 5.22
N PHE A 122 -5.94 -8.56 5.77
CA PHE A 122 -7.32 -9.01 5.76
C PHE A 122 -8.11 -8.55 6.99
N ASP A 123 -7.60 -7.61 7.80
CA ASP A 123 -8.26 -7.17 9.04
C ASP A 123 -9.61 -6.50 8.77
N LEU A 124 -9.76 -5.89 7.59
CA LEU A 124 -11.00 -5.29 7.10
C LEU A 124 -11.81 -6.23 6.19
N SER A 125 -11.37 -7.48 6.04
CA SER A 125 -12.05 -8.44 5.18
C SER A 125 -13.36 -8.93 5.78
N SER A 126 -14.26 -9.40 4.92
CA SER A 126 -15.50 -10.05 5.34
C SER A 126 -15.66 -11.40 4.69
N ILE A 127 -16.33 -12.31 5.39
CA ILE A 127 -16.87 -13.53 4.81
C ILE A 127 -18.32 -13.24 4.42
N LYS A 128 -18.77 -13.70 3.25
CA LYS A 128 -20.14 -13.47 2.71
C LYS A 128 -21.29 -13.79 3.69
N GLN A 129 -21.05 -14.61 4.72
CA GLN A 129 -22.03 -14.97 5.75
C GLN A 129 -22.13 -13.95 6.92
N ASP A 130 -21.20 -13.00 7.05
CA ASP A 130 -21.20 -11.94 8.07
C ASP A 130 -22.00 -10.72 7.59
N HIS A 131 -23.33 -10.76 7.73
CA HIS A 131 -24.25 -9.75 7.17
C HIS A 131 -24.47 -8.45 7.98
N PRO A 132 -23.51 -7.92 8.78
CA PRO A 132 -23.48 -6.47 9.02
C PRO A 132 -22.33 -5.78 8.30
N ARG A 133 -21.22 -6.49 8.02
CA ARG A 133 -20.01 -5.85 7.49
C ARG A 133 -20.18 -5.39 6.04
N GLY A 134 -21.13 -5.96 5.28
CA GLY A 134 -21.38 -5.67 3.85
C GLY A 134 -21.42 -4.20 3.45
N PHE A 135 -21.79 -3.36 4.40
CA PHE A 135 -22.10 -1.95 4.20
C PHE A 135 -21.08 -0.99 4.81
N GLU A 136 -20.18 -1.51 5.67
CA GLU A 136 -19.18 -0.68 6.35
C GLU A 136 -18.24 -0.04 5.33
N ARG A 137 -18.17 1.30 5.35
CA ARG A 137 -17.22 2.08 4.54
C ARG A 137 -15.78 1.86 4.99
N THR A 138 -15.17 0.79 4.51
CA THR A 138 -13.79 0.38 4.79
C THR A 138 -12.87 0.68 3.61
N GLY A 139 -11.57 0.87 3.90
CA GLY A 139 -10.53 1.03 2.88
C GLY A 139 -9.75 2.35 2.98
N THR A 140 -8.83 2.52 2.04
CA THR A 140 -7.94 3.68 1.98
C THR A 140 -8.47 4.69 0.95
N VAL A 141 -8.81 5.92 1.37
CA VAL A 141 -9.60 6.90 0.58
C VAL A 141 -9.13 7.08 -0.88
N PRO A 142 -7.83 7.27 -1.19
CA PRO A 142 -7.35 7.35 -2.58
C PRO A 142 -7.65 6.12 -3.46
N PHE A 143 -7.87 4.95 -2.86
CA PHE A 143 -8.06 3.69 -3.58
C PHE A 143 -9.52 3.22 -3.56
N MET A 144 -10.35 3.69 -2.64
CA MET A 144 -11.80 3.42 -2.64
C MET A 144 -12.46 3.76 -3.98
N SER A 145 -13.45 2.97 -4.39
CA SER A 145 -14.24 3.26 -5.60
C SER A 145 -15.01 4.58 -5.48
N LEU A 146 -15.38 5.16 -6.62
CA LEU A 146 -16.21 6.37 -6.65
C LEU A 146 -17.55 6.19 -5.93
N ASP A 147 -18.15 5.00 -6.02
CA ASP A 147 -19.39 4.62 -5.35
C ASP A 147 -19.25 4.68 -3.82
N LEU A 148 -18.06 4.38 -3.29
CA LEU A 148 -17.78 4.37 -1.85
C LEU A 148 -17.29 5.72 -1.30
N LEU A 149 -17.16 6.73 -2.16
CA LEU A 149 -16.71 8.08 -1.79
C LEU A 149 -17.88 9.08 -1.67
N THR A 150 -19.12 8.60 -1.75
CA THR A 150 -20.33 9.43 -1.65
C THR A 150 -20.80 9.60 -0.20
N PRO A 151 -21.62 10.61 0.09
CA PRO A 151 -22.26 10.75 1.41
C PRO A 151 -23.11 9.52 1.79
N GLU A 152 -23.80 8.89 0.84
CA GLU A 152 -24.64 7.71 1.08
C GLU A 152 -23.78 6.51 1.52
N ALA A 153 -22.61 6.33 0.90
CA ALA A 153 -21.64 5.32 1.36
C ALA A 153 -21.11 5.62 2.77
N THR A 154 -21.07 6.88 3.21
CA THR A 154 -20.68 7.22 4.59
C THR A 154 -21.75 6.90 5.63
N ALA A 155 -22.99 6.64 5.20
CA ALA A 155 -24.09 6.20 6.04
C ALA A 155 -24.26 4.66 6.04
N ASP A 156 -23.29 3.92 5.50
CA ASP A 156 -23.33 2.46 5.33
C ASP A 156 -24.59 2.00 4.55
N GLU A 157 -24.96 2.75 3.51
CA GLU A 157 -26.11 2.44 2.64
C GLU A 157 -25.70 1.77 1.32
N VAL A 158 -24.39 1.66 1.05
CA VAL A 158 -23.84 1.12 -0.20
C VAL A 158 -23.21 -0.24 0.07
N GLU A 159 -23.78 -1.30 -0.50
CA GLU A 159 -23.21 -2.63 -0.43
C GLU A 159 -21.85 -2.69 -1.14
N HIS A 160 -20.84 -3.26 -0.48
CA HIS A 160 -19.53 -3.47 -1.08
C HIS A 160 -19.55 -4.65 -2.05
N VAL A 161 -19.58 -4.35 -3.36
CA VAL A 161 -19.59 -5.35 -4.43
C VAL A 161 -18.24 -5.44 -5.17
N TYR A 162 -18.05 -6.47 -6.00
CA TYR A 162 -16.76 -6.83 -6.58
C TYR A 162 -16.11 -5.69 -7.36
N ARG A 163 -16.92 -4.91 -8.08
CA ARG A 163 -16.45 -3.78 -8.89
C ARG A 163 -15.72 -2.73 -8.05
N HIS A 164 -16.01 -2.61 -6.76
CA HIS A 164 -15.34 -1.66 -5.89
C HIS A 164 -13.88 -2.05 -5.64
N ASP A 165 -13.62 -3.34 -5.41
CA ASP A 165 -12.25 -3.85 -5.29
C ASP A 165 -11.52 -3.84 -6.65
N VAL A 166 -12.24 -4.11 -7.75
CA VAL A 166 -11.68 -3.98 -9.12
C VAL A 166 -11.27 -2.54 -9.42
N GLU A 167 -12.10 -1.55 -9.08
CA GLU A 167 -11.74 -0.14 -9.23
C GLU A 167 -10.53 0.21 -8.37
N SER A 168 -10.46 -0.33 -7.15
CA SER A 168 -9.30 -0.16 -6.25
C SER A 168 -8.02 -0.72 -6.86
N LEU A 169 -8.07 -1.91 -7.48
CA LEU A 169 -6.95 -2.51 -8.21
C LEU A 169 -6.47 -1.62 -9.37
N ILE A 170 -7.40 -0.97 -10.08
CA ILE A 170 -7.08 -0.01 -11.16
C ILE A 170 -6.41 1.24 -10.59
N TRP A 171 -6.92 1.76 -9.46
CA TRP A 171 -6.28 2.90 -8.79
C TRP A 171 -4.87 2.57 -8.30
N VAL A 172 -4.60 1.35 -7.83
CA VAL A 172 -3.23 0.90 -7.52
C VAL A 172 -2.34 0.92 -8.77
N LEU A 173 -2.83 0.39 -9.89
CA LEU A 173 -2.07 0.35 -11.16
C LEU A 173 -1.69 1.75 -11.63
N ILE A 174 -2.62 2.72 -11.55
CA ILE A 174 -2.40 4.14 -11.85
C ILE A 174 -1.41 4.76 -10.87
N TRP A 175 -1.61 4.53 -9.58
CA TRP A 175 -0.82 5.13 -8.51
C TRP A 175 0.65 4.76 -8.59
N VAL A 176 0.94 3.47 -8.74
CA VAL A 176 2.31 2.99 -8.85
C VAL A 176 2.95 3.52 -10.12
N SER A 177 2.28 3.41 -11.27
CA SER A 177 2.79 3.86 -12.56
C SER A 177 3.17 5.34 -12.56
N LEU A 178 2.40 6.19 -11.89
CA LEU A 178 2.65 7.64 -11.92
C LEU A 178 3.63 8.13 -10.85
N ARG A 179 3.75 7.41 -9.73
CA ARG A 179 4.50 7.88 -8.55
C ARG A 179 5.84 7.18 -8.33
N TYR A 180 6.11 6.07 -9.01
CA TYR A 180 7.33 5.30 -8.83
C TYR A 180 8.13 5.20 -10.14
N GLU A 181 9.45 5.21 -10.00
CA GLU A 181 10.40 4.94 -11.08
C GLU A 181 11.52 4.05 -10.57
N ASP A 182 11.81 2.97 -11.30
CA ASP A 182 12.85 1.99 -10.97
C ASP A 182 12.75 1.52 -9.49
N GLY A 183 11.52 1.21 -9.06
CA GLY A 183 11.20 0.77 -7.70
C GLY A 183 11.29 1.85 -6.61
N LYS A 184 11.42 3.14 -6.98
CA LYS A 184 11.59 4.26 -6.04
C LYS A 184 10.49 5.30 -6.21
N LEU A 185 9.97 5.78 -5.08
CA LEU A 185 9.03 6.89 -5.08
C LEU A 185 9.71 8.15 -5.63
N LEU A 186 9.02 8.87 -6.52
CA LEU A 186 9.49 10.15 -7.05
C LEU A 186 9.78 11.15 -5.91
N SER A 187 10.86 11.91 -6.04
CA SER A 187 11.31 12.85 -5.00
C SER A 187 10.54 14.17 -4.96
N LYS A 188 9.95 14.59 -6.10
CA LYS A 188 9.17 15.83 -6.26
C LYS A 188 8.10 15.67 -7.33
N ASP A 189 7.19 16.65 -7.41
CA ASP A 189 6.15 16.75 -8.44
C ASP A 189 5.33 15.47 -8.61
N ARG A 190 4.98 14.84 -7.48
CA ARG A 190 4.28 13.56 -7.46
C ARG A 190 2.82 13.73 -7.86
N PRO A 191 2.37 13.12 -8.96
CA PRO A 191 0.96 13.11 -9.30
C PRO A 191 0.14 12.49 -8.17
N LEU A 192 -1.08 12.98 -7.98
CA LEU A 192 -2.07 12.46 -7.04
C LEU A 192 -1.77 12.68 -5.54
N ASP A 193 -0.68 13.35 -5.16
CA ASP A 193 -0.36 13.63 -3.74
C ASP A 193 -1.49 14.38 -3.03
N GLU A 194 -2.17 15.30 -3.73
CA GLU A 194 -3.32 16.05 -3.22
C GLU A 194 -4.52 15.17 -2.82
N TRP A 195 -4.57 13.90 -3.24
CA TRP A 195 -5.63 12.97 -2.86
C TRP A 195 -5.44 12.49 -1.42
N LEU A 196 -4.19 12.41 -0.93
CA LEU A 196 -3.85 11.96 0.42
C LEU A 196 -4.37 12.92 1.50
N MET A 197 -4.51 14.21 1.15
CA MET A 197 -4.97 15.26 2.07
C MET A 197 -6.46 15.55 1.93
N SER A 198 -7.18 14.81 1.07
CA SER A 198 -8.60 15.04 0.81
C SER A 198 -9.47 14.09 1.63
N ASN A 199 -10.60 14.59 2.13
CA ASN A 199 -11.67 13.72 2.62
C ASN A 199 -12.32 12.94 1.46
N ALA A 200 -13.23 12.01 1.76
CA ALA A 200 -13.84 11.12 0.76
C ALA A 200 -14.46 11.90 -0.43
N VAL A 201 -15.32 12.87 -0.16
CA VAL A 201 -15.98 13.70 -1.17
C VAL A 201 -14.96 14.51 -1.99
N GLY A 202 -13.95 15.08 -1.33
CA GLY A 202 -12.88 15.82 -1.99
C GLY A 202 -12.02 14.92 -2.91
N CYS A 203 -11.75 13.69 -2.48
CA CYS A 203 -11.02 12.70 -3.27
C CYS A 203 -11.85 12.27 -4.50
N ALA A 204 -13.15 12.03 -4.34
CA ALA A 204 -14.05 11.72 -5.45
C ALA A 204 -14.03 12.82 -6.53
N LYS A 205 -14.12 14.09 -6.13
CA LYS A 205 -14.03 15.23 -7.05
C LYS A 205 -12.70 15.24 -7.82
N LYS A 206 -11.58 14.97 -7.15
CA LYS A 206 -10.25 14.92 -7.77
C LYS A 206 -10.08 13.73 -8.71
N LYS A 207 -10.60 12.53 -8.34
CA LYS A 207 -10.65 11.35 -9.22
C LYS A 207 -11.39 11.64 -10.50
N VAL A 208 -12.59 12.22 -10.38
CA VAL A 208 -13.41 12.62 -11.54
C VAL A 208 -12.63 13.63 -12.39
N CYS A 209 -12.10 14.70 -11.80
CA CYS A 209 -11.30 15.69 -12.52
C CYS A 209 -10.11 15.04 -13.27
N PHE A 210 -9.42 14.11 -12.62
CA PHE A 210 -8.29 13.39 -13.21
C PHE A 210 -8.71 12.55 -14.42
N MET A 211 -9.84 11.81 -14.34
CA MET A 211 -10.36 11.04 -15.47
C MET A 211 -10.73 11.93 -16.67
N PHE A 212 -11.35 13.09 -16.44
CA PHE A 212 -11.82 13.97 -17.50
C PHE A 212 -10.72 14.85 -18.11
N LYS A 213 -9.78 15.33 -17.28
CA LYS A 213 -8.81 16.37 -17.67
C LYS A 213 -7.36 15.98 -17.36
N GLY A 214 -7.13 15.22 -16.30
CA GLY A 214 -5.78 14.88 -15.84
C GLY A 214 -5.07 13.89 -16.75
N ILE A 215 -5.75 12.83 -17.19
CA ILE A 215 -5.13 11.72 -17.95
C ILE A 215 -4.52 12.16 -19.30
N GLY A 216 -5.13 13.14 -19.96
CA GLY A 216 -4.65 13.71 -21.23
C GLY A 216 -3.87 15.01 -21.06
N SER A 217 -3.60 15.42 -19.83
CA SER A 217 -2.89 16.67 -19.56
C SER A 217 -1.46 16.60 -20.08
N LYS A 218 -1.03 17.64 -20.80
CA LYS A 218 0.38 17.78 -21.23
C LYS A 218 1.35 17.88 -20.04
N ASN A 219 0.83 18.24 -18.86
CA ASN A 219 1.61 18.33 -17.62
C ASN A 219 1.65 16.99 -16.86
N LEU A 220 0.86 15.98 -17.28
CA LEU A 220 0.96 14.66 -16.69
C LEU A 220 2.26 14.01 -17.15
N ARG A 221 3.09 13.67 -16.18
CA ARG A 221 4.34 12.95 -16.42
C ARG A 221 4.07 11.61 -17.10
N THR A 222 4.86 11.29 -18.12
CA THR A 222 4.90 9.95 -18.72
C THR A 222 5.74 9.00 -17.87
N PRO A 223 5.20 7.85 -17.42
CA PRO A 223 5.96 6.83 -16.72
C PRO A 223 6.98 6.17 -17.66
N ILE A 224 8.27 6.21 -17.31
CA ILE A 224 9.32 5.61 -18.15
C ILE A 224 9.42 4.12 -17.82
N SER A 225 9.68 3.80 -16.54
CA SER A 225 9.77 2.42 -16.04
C SER A 225 8.42 1.76 -15.78
N HIS A 226 7.31 2.33 -16.27
CA HIS A 226 5.98 1.72 -16.20
C HIS A 226 5.15 1.95 -17.47
N SER A 227 5.78 2.17 -18.61
CA SER A 227 5.09 2.52 -19.85
C SER A 227 4.01 1.51 -20.26
N VAL A 228 4.29 0.20 -20.15
CA VAL A 228 3.32 -0.86 -20.51
C VAL A 228 2.18 -0.89 -19.50
N SER A 229 2.52 -0.83 -18.21
CA SER A 229 1.54 -0.79 -17.12
C SER A 229 0.61 0.41 -17.25
N TRP A 230 1.14 1.56 -17.65
CA TRP A 230 0.39 2.78 -17.86
C TRP A 230 -0.61 2.67 -19.02
N GLU A 231 -0.24 2.04 -20.13
CA GLU A 231 -1.19 1.79 -21.23
C GLU A 231 -2.35 0.88 -20.81
N VAL A 232 -2.08 -0.15 -20.00
CA VAL A 232 -3.13 -0.99 -19.40
C VAL A 232 -4.01 -0.15 -18.48
N ALA A 233 -3.40 0.65 -17.59
CA ALA A 233 -4.10 1.51 -16.65
C ALA A 233 -5.09 2.46 -17.33
N LYS A 234 -4.68 3.12 -18.42
CA LYS A 234 -5.55 4.02 -19.18
C LYS A 234 -6.77 3.30 -19.77
N LYS A 235 -6.59 2.09 -20.32
CA LYS A 235 -7.68 1.28 -20.88
C LYS A 235 -8.65 0.82 -19.79
N CYS A 236 -8.14 0.32 -18.67
CA CYS A 236 -8.95 -0.03 -17.50
C CYS A 236 -9.70 1.18 -16.95
N LEU A 237 -9.05 2.34 -16.85
CA LEU A 237 -9.67 3.58 -16.37
C LEU A 237 -10.79 4.06 -17.29
N ALA A 238 -10.71 3.81 -18.60
CA ALA A 238 -11.80 4.12 -19.52
C ALA A 238 -13.09 3.36 -19.16
N MET A 239 -12.97 2.15 -18.61
CA MET A 239 -14.12 1.35 -18.14
C MET A 239 -14.68 1.88 -16.83
N VAL A 240 -13.83 2.27 -15.89
CA VAL A 240 -14.24 2.99 -14.67
C VAL A 240 -14.94 4.30 -15.04
N TYR A 241 -14.37 5.05 -15.99
CA TYR A 241 -14.97 6.26 -16.49
C TYR A 241 -16.34 5.99 -17.11
N LYS A 242 -16.53 4.90 -17.85
CA LYS A 242 -17.80 4.60 -18.52
C LYS A 242 -18.87 4.09 -17.56
N HIS A 243 -18.50 3.28 -16.58
CA HIS A 243 -19.42 2.49 -15.77
C HIS A 243 -19.37 2.75 -14.26
N GLY A 244 -18.29 3.32 -13.73
CA GLY A 244 -18.13 3.60 -12.31
C GLY A 244 -18.82 4.89 -11.85
N GLY A 245 -19.07 4.98 -10.54
CA GLY A 245 -19.76 6.11 -9.92
C GLY A 245 -21.24 5.80 -9.66
N PRO A 246 -21.84 6.46 -8.63
CA PRO A 246 -23.17 6.13 -8.12
C PRO A 246 -24.30 6.34 -9.12
N LEU A 247 -24.10 7.17 -10.15
CA LEU A 247 -25.11 7.52 -11.14
C LEU A 247 -25.05 6.65 -12.41
N ARG A 248 -24.12 5.69 -12.49
CA ARG A 248 -23.89 4.92 -13.72
C ARG A 248 -24.41 3.49 -13.59
N PRO A 249 -25.03 2.94 -14.66
CA PRO A 249 -25.39 1.53 -14.68
C PRO A 249 -24.09 0.71 -14.81
N ALA A 250 -23.56 0.27 -13.66
CA ALA A 250 -22.50 -0.71 -13.61
C ALA A 250 -23.08 -2.13 -13.57
N SER A 251 -22.42 -3.05 -14.26
CA SER A 251 -22.77 -4.46 -14.23
C SER A 251 -22.70 -4.99 -12.79
N THR A 252 -23.70 -5.80 -12.43
CA THR A 252 -23.71 -6.60 -11.20
C THR A 252 -23.07 -7.98 -11.42
N ASN A 253 -22.61 -8.27 -12.64
CA ASN A 253 -21.95 -9.52 -12.98
C ASN A 253 -20.43 -9.39 -12.77
N ASP A 254 -19.93 -10.03 -11.71
CA ASP A 254 -18.52 -10.04 -11.34
C ASP A 254 -17.59 -10.51 -12.47
N GLU A 255 -18.04 -11.47 -13.29
CA GLU A 255 -17.24 -12.00 -14.39
C GLU A 255 -17.14 -10.99 -15.54
N GLU A 256 -18.24 -10.32 -15.87
CA GLU A 256 -18.24 -9.25 -16.87
C GLU A 256 -17.31 -8.11 -16.42
N VAL A 257 -17.40 -7.70 -15.16
CA VAL A 257 -16.51 -6.66 -14.59
C VAL A 257 -15.04 -7.09 -14.69
N PHE A 258 -14.71 -8.31 -14.26
CA PHE A 258 -13.34 -8.83 -14.37
C PHE A 258 -12.82 -8.81 -15.81
N GLN A 259 -13.61 -9.30 -16.76
CA GLN A 259 -13.20 -9.41 -18.15
C GLN A 259 -13.06 -8.03 -18.81
N THR A 260 -14.11 -7.24 -18.70
CA THR A 260 -14.23 -5.96 -19.43
C THR A 260 -13.42 -4.85 -18.79
N TRP A 261 -13.28 -4.79 -17.47
CA TRP A 261 -12.51 -3.72 -16.82
C TRP A 261 -11.02 -4.04 -16.70
N LEU A 262 -10.65 -5.34 -16.68
CA LEU A 262 -9.25 -5.76 -16.49
C LEU A 262 -8.76 -6.66 -17.63
N GLN A 263 -9.25 -7.89 -17.74
CA GLN A 263 -8.61 -8.94 -18.53
C GLN A 263 -8.39 -8.58 -20.00
N TYR A 264 -9.36 -7.94 -20.66
CA TYR A 264 -9.26 -7.56 -22.08
C TYR A 264 -8.18 -6.51 -22.36
N HIS A 265 -7.68 -5.84 -21.33
CA HIS A 265 -6.69 -4.78 -21.46
C HIS A 265 -5.27 -5.23 -21.11
N VAL A 266 -5.12 -6.39 -20.47
CA VAL A 266 -3.83 -6.95 -20.08
C VAL A 266 -3.19 -7.71 -21.26
N PRO A 267 -1.89 -7.52 -21.54
CA PRO A 267 -1.19 -8.25 -22.60
C PRO A 267 -1.27 -9.77 -22.44
N LYS A 268 -1.37 -10.50 -23.56
CA LYS A 268 -1.54 -11.97 -23.55
C LYS A 268 -0.37 -12.69 -22.87
N ASP A 269 0.85 -12.21 -23.04
CA ASP A 269 2.04 -12.78 -22.40
C ASP A 269 2.03 -12.62 -20.87
N VAL A 270 1.45 -11.54 -20.36
CA VAL A 270 1.21 -11.35 -18.91
C VAL A 270 0.12 -12.29 -18.41
N ILE A 271 -0.95 -12.49 -19.19
CA ILE A 271 -2.04 -13.40 -18.84
C ILE A 271 -1.54 -14.85 -18.77
N GLN A 272 -0.74 -15.25 -19.77
CA GLN A 272 -0.24 -16.60 -19.97
C GLN A 272 1.02 -16.90 -19.15
N ALA A 273 1.63 -15.90 -18.49
CA ALA A 273 2.74 -16.12 -17.59
C ALA A 273 2.30 -17.13 -16.50
N ASN A 274 2.82 -18.35 -16.60
CA ASN A 274 2.44 -19.46 -15.74
C ASN A 274 2.72 -19.11 -14.29
N LEU A 275 1.65 -18.99 -13.51
CA LEU A 275 1.70 -19.24 -12.08
C LEU A 275 1.95 -20.74 -11.95
N LEU A 276 3.15 -21.14 -11.50
CA LEU A 276 3.61 -22.52 -11.31
C LEU A 276 4.20 -23.19 -12.56
N SER A 277 5.43 -22.81 -12.92
CA SER A 277 6.42 -23.78 -13.42
C SER A 277 7.46 -24.02 -12.32
N GLY A 278 7.03 -24.64 -11.23
CA GLY A 278 7.91 -25.31 -10.29
C GLY A 278 7.84 -26.80 -10.60
N GLN A 279 8.93 -27.33 -11.14
CA GLN A 279 9.22 -28.76 -11.12
C GLN A 279 9.35 -29.25 -9.68
#